data_AF-A0A2H9LXZ3-F1
#
_entry.id   AF-A0A2H9LXZ3-F1
#
_cell.length_a   1.000
_cell.length_b   1.000
_cell.length_c   1.000
_cell.angle_alpha   90.00
_cell.angle_beta   90.00
_cell.angle_gamma   90.00
#
_symmetry.space_group_name_H-M   'P 1'
#
loop_
_entity.id
_entity.type
_entity.pdbx_description
1 polymer ?
#
loop_
_entity_poly.entity_id
_entity_poly.type
_entity_poly.pdbx_seq_one_letter_code
_entity_poly.pdbx_strand_id
1 'polypeptide(L)'
;KHSKEKNLPSLGDIKDGLLKMILFTNLEDVKINGKKYSPLPILKLTAETHFEINQLSQSEQKMLKLLEKEAKTNKFKIKVNDLFLI
;
A
#
# COMPACT_ATOMS: atom_id res chain seq x y z
N LYS A 1 17.17 14.19 -9.08
CA LYS A 1 15.72 14.04 -9.34
C LYS A 1 14.98 14.88 -8.31
N HIS A 2 14.43 16.03 -8.71
CA HIS A 2 13.64 16.90 -7.86
C HIS A 2 12.15 16.56 -8.07
N SER A 3 11.43 16.20 -7.01
CA SER A 3 10.00 16.43 -6.92
C SER A 3 9.74 16.78 -5.47
N LYS A 4 9.60 18.07 -5.22
CA LYS A 4 9.46 18.70 -3.90
C LYS A 4 7.99 18.78 -3.44
N GLU A 5 7.05 18.10 -4.09
CA GLU A 5 5.61 18.36 -3.89
C GLU A 5 4.71 17.16 -4.24
N LYS A 6 5.00 15.96 -3.72
CA LYS A 6 4.03 14.86 -3.85
C LYS A 6 3.75 14.23 -2.50
N ASN A 7 2.52 14.42 -2.03
CA ASN A 7 1.98 13.85 -0.80
C ASN A 7 1.91 12.31 -0.87
N LEU A 8 2.04 11.70 -2.05
CA LEU A 8 1.99 10.26 -2.27
C LEU A 8 3.07 9.78 -3.26
N PRO A 9 3.47 8.50 -3.20
CA PRO A 9 4.39 7.92 -4.18
C PRO A 9 3.80 7.97 -5.59
N SER A 10 4.66 7.86 -6.60
CA SER A 10 4.20 7.96 -7.98
C SER A 10 3.27 6.79 -8.35
N LEU A 11 2.40 7.00 -9.34
CA LEU A 11 1.53 5.93 -9.85
C LEU A 11 2.34 4.71 -10.32
N GLY A 12 3.56 4.92 -10.82
CA GLY A 12 4.46 3.83 -11.20
C GLY A 12 4.88 2.98 -10.00
N ASP A 13 5.28 3.62 -8.91
CA ASP A 13 5.69 2.94 -7.68
C ASP A 13 4.51 2.18 -7.03
N ILE A 14 3.31 2.76 -7.08
CA ILE A 14 2.08 2.11 -6.59
C ILE A 14 1.75 0.86 -7.41
N LYS A 15 1.87 0.94 -8.75
CA LYS A 15 1.65 -0.22 -9.62
C LYS A 15 2.65 -1.33 -9.35
N ASP A 16 3.92 -1.00 -9.16
CA ASP A 16 4.95 -1.98 -8.78
C ASP A 16 4.64 -2.61 -7.41
N GLY A 17 4.18 -1.79 -6.44
CA GLY A 17 3.70 -2.26 -5.15
C GLY A 17 2.52 -3.22 -5.26
N LEU A 18 1.53 -2.93 -6.10
CA LEU A 18 0.37 -3.79 -6.34
C LEU A 18 0.77 -5.12 -6.98
N LEU A 19 1.72 -5.11 -7.92
CA LEU A 19 2.23 -6.36 -8.52
C LEU A 19 2.81 -7.29 -7.44
N LYS A 20 3.56 -6.73 -6.49
CA LYS A 20 4.05 -7.48 -5.33
C LYS A 20 2.93 -7.97 -4.41
N MET A 21 1.87 -7.17 -4.23
CA MET A 21 0.72 -7.60 -3.43
C MET A 21 0.03 -8.82 -4.02
N ILE A 22 -0.13 -8.88 -5.35
CA ILE A 22 -0.68 -10.07 -6.03
C ILE A 22 0.15 -11.31 -5.69
N LEU A 23 1.47 -11.21 -5.65
CA LEU A 23 2.32 -12.34 -5.28
C LEU A 23 2.19 -12.69 -3.80
N PHE A 24 2.25 -11.68 -2.92
CA PHE A 24 2.28 -11.90 -1.47
C PHE A 24 0.94 -12.39 -0.89
N THR A 25 -0.19 -12.00 -1.47
CA THR A 25 -1.52 -12.47 -1.03
C THR A 25 -1.79 -13.92 -1.43
N ASN A 26 -1.04 -14.45 -2.40
CA ASN A 26 -1.19 -15.82 -2.91
C ASN A 26 -0.13 -16.80 -2.35
N LEU A 27 0.62 -16.41 -1.33
CA LEU A 27 1.59 -17.30 -0.69
C LEU A 27 0.89 -18.30 0.24
N GLU A 28 0.88 -19.59 -0.11
CA GLU A 28 0.19 -20.64 0.66
C GLU A 28 1.08 -21.43 1.62
N ASP A 29 2.38 -21.60 1.30
CA ASP A 29 3.33 -22.38 2.09
C ASP A 29 4.48 -21.54 2.63
N VAL A 30 4.14 -20.56 3.48
CA VAL A 30 5.15 -19.74 4.18
C VAL A 30 5.55 -20.42 5.48
N LYS A 31 6.84 -20.74 5.62
CA LYS A 31 7.40 -21.39 6.80
C LYS A 31 8.64 -20.66 7.32
N ILE A 32 8.75 -20.54 8.64
CA ILE A 32 9.96 -20.08 9.33
C ILE A 32 10.35 -21.20 10.31
N ASN A 33 11.57 -21.74 10.16
CA ASN A 33 12.06 -22.89 10.93
C ASN A 33 11.09 -24.08 10.94
N GLY A 34 10.47 -24.39 9.78
CA GLY A 34 9.52 -25.49 9.62
C GLY A 34 8.10 -25.22 10.15
N LYS A 35 7.88 -24.13 10.89
CA LYS A 35 6.54 -23.73 11.37
C LYS A 35 5.82 -22.91 10.31
N LYS A 36 4.56 -23.25 10.00
CA LYS A 36 3.73 -22.55 9.02
C LYS A 36 3.24 -21.20 9.57
N TYR A 37 3.27 -20.16 8.73
CA TYR A 37 2.79 -18.82 9.02
C TYR A 37 1.79 -18.37 7.95
N SER A 38 0.81 -17.56 8.36
CA SER A 38 -0.06 -16.86 7.42
C SER A 38 0.48 -15.43 7.25
N PRO A 39 1.10 -15.09 6.10
CA PRO A 39 1.61 -13.76 5.87
C PRO A 39 0.46 -12.77 5.77
N LEU A 40 0.65 -11.56 6.30
CA LEU A 40 -0.24 -10.43 6.08
C LEU A 40 0.51 -9.39 5.23
N PRO A 41 0.25 -9.31 3.92
CA PRO A 41 0.91 -8.35 3.06
C PRO A 41 0.50 -6.91 3.41
N ILE A 42 1.49 -6.01 3.46
CA ILE A 42 1.26 -4.59 3.77
C ILE A 42 1.91 -3.76 2.67
N LEU A 43 1.10 -3.03 1.91
CA LEU A 43 1.53 -2.02 0.98
C LEU A 43 1.83 -0.73 1.75
N LYS A 44 3.11 -0.38 1.87
CA LYS A 44 3.56 0.85 2.52
C LYS A 44 3.68 1.96 1.48
N LEU A 45 2.94 3.04 1.67
CA LEU A 45 3.03 4.27 0.91
C LEU A 45 3.81 5.28 1.75
N THR A 46 4.90 5.81 1.21
CA THR A 46 5.66 6.89 1.87
C THR A 46 5.16 8.24 1.37
N ALA A 47 4.78 9.10 2.30
CA ALA A 47 4.31 10.44 2.07
C ALA A 47 5.22 11.44 2.80
N GLU A 48 5.12 12.73 2.46
CA GLU A 48 5.77 13.77 3.27
C GLU A 48 5.26 13.76 4.71
N THR A 49 6.03 14.35 5.63
CA THR A 49 5.89 14.21 7.09
C THR A 49 4.53 14.65 7.64
N HIS A 50 3.77 15.47 6.91
CA HIS A 50 2.42 15.93 7.26
C HIS A 50 1.37 15.36 6.30
N PHE A 51 1.26 14.04 6.22
CA PHE A 51 0.24 13.39 5.40
C PHE A 51 -1.16 13.57 6.00
N GLU A 52 -1.98 14.40 5.36
CA GLU A 52 -3.42 14.48 5.63
C GLU A 52 -4.20 14.10 4.37
N ILE A 53 -5.13 13.15 4.49
CA ILE A 53 -5.98 12.71 3.37
C ILE A 53 -6.77 13.88 2.77
N ASN A 54 -7.13 14.86 3.60
CA ASN A 54 -7.88 16.06 3.21
C ASN A 54 -7.07 17.02 2.32
N GLN A 55 -5.74 16.95 2.38
CA GLN A 55 -4.83 17.79 1.58
C GLN A 55 -4.49 17.16 0.23
N LEU A 56 -4.99 15.95 -0.05
CA LEU A 56 -4.80 15.28 -1.33
C LEU A 56 -5.70 15.86 -2.40
N SER A 57 -5.18 15.91 -3.63
CA SER A 57 -5.96 16.26 -4.81
C SER A 57 -7.10 15.27 -5.04
N GLN A 58 -8.13 15.69 -5.77
CA GLN A 58 -9.28 14.82 -6.08
C GLN A 58 -8.87 13.51 -6.77
N SER A 59 -7.83 13.54 -7.61
CA SER A 59 -7.32 12.36 -8.30
C SER A 59 -6.62 11.39 -7.34
N GLU A 60 -5.82 11.90 -6.40
CA GLU A 60 -5.16 11.11 -5.35
C GLU A 60 -6.17 10.48 -4.40
N GLN A 61 -7.20 11.22 -3.98
CA GLN A 61 -8.27 10.67 -3.15
C GLN A 61 -9.03 9.55 -3.87
N LYS A 62 -9.32 9.73 -5.16
CA LYS A 62 -9.98 8.70 -5.97
C LYS A 62 -9.10 7.45 -6.10
N MET A 63 -7.80 7.64 -6.31
CA MET A 63 -6.84 6.54 -6.36
C MET A 63 -6.77 5.80 -5.02
N LEU A 64 -6.67 6.50 -3.88
CA LEU A 64 -6.67 5.87 -2.56
C LEU A 64 -7.95 5.08 -2.30
N LYS A 65 -9.12 5.61 -2.64
CA LYS A 65 -10.40 4.87 -2.53
C LYS A 65 -10.41 3.59 -3.36
N LEU A 66 -9.83 3.62 -4.56
CA LEU A 66 -9.70 2.42 -5.39
C LEU A 66 -8.72 1.42 -4.77
N LEU A 67 -7.58 1.89 -4.24
CA LEU A 67 -6.61 1.04 -3.55
C LEU A 67 -7.20 0.40 -2.29
N GLU A 68 -7.97 1.14 -1.49
CA GLU A 68 -8.65 0.60 -0.32
C GLU A 68 -9.65 -0.50 -0.69
N LYS A 69 -10.39 -0.32 -1.80
CA LYS A 69 -11.28 -1.35 -2.32
C LYS A 69 -10.50 -2.60 -2.71
N GLU A 70 -9.41 -2.43 -3.46
CA GLU A 70 -8.55 -3.53 -3.91
C GLU A 70 -7.94 -4.29 -2.73
N ALA A 71 -7.50 -3.57 -1.71
CA ALA A 71 -6.90 -4.12 -0.51
C ALA A 71 -7.89 -4.95 0.31
N LYS A 72 -9.14 -4.48 0.43
CA LYS A 72 -10.23 -5.27 1.06
C LYS A 72 -10.54 -6.54 0.28
N THR A 73 -10.58 -6.47 -1.05
CA THR A 73 -10.86 -7.62 -1.92
C THR A 73 -9.75 -8.66 -1.85
N ASN A 74 -8.47 -8.23 -1.90
CA ASN A 74 -7.31 -9.13 -1.96
C ASN A 74 -6.67 -9.41 -0.59
N LYS A 75 -7.24 -8.89 0.50
CA LYS A 75 -6.80 -9.12 1.89
C LYS A 75 -5.36 -8.67 2.18
N PHE A 76 -4.93 -7.56 1.58
CA PHE A 76 -3.71 -6.86 2.00
C PHE A 76 -4.06 -5.56 2.75
N LYS A 77 -3.10 -5.02 3.49
CA LYS A 77 -3.27 -3.74 4.21
C LYS A 77 -2.52 -2.61 3.55
N ILE A 78 -2.97 -1.38 3.78
CA ILE A 78 -2.29 -0.17 3.33
C ILE A 78 -1.84 0.61 4.56
N LYS A 79 -0.55 0.96 4.57
CA LYS A 79 0.05 1.82 5.60
C LYS A 79 0.61 3.06 4.92
N VAL A 80 0.26 4.25 5.40
CA VAL A 80 0.86 5.51 4.94
C VAL A 80 1.73 6.06 6.07
N ASN A 81 3.04 6.17 5.84
CA ASN A 81 4.02 6.46 6.89
C ASN A 81 3.83 5.49 8.09
N ASP A 82 3.25 5.98 9.19
CA ASP A 82 2.94 5.20 10.39
C ASP A 82 1.46 4.94 10.65
N LEU A 83 0.58 5.46 9.80
CA LEU A 83 -0.86 5.29 9.90
C LEU A 83 -1.34 4.08 9.08
N PHE A 84 -2.10 3.19 9.71
CA PHE A 84 -2.87 2.18 8.99
C PHE A 84 -4.19 2.77 8.50
N LEU A 85 -4.48 2.62 7.20
CA LEU A 85 -5.79 3.00 6.65
C LEU A 85 -6.84 1.90 6.85
N ILE A 86 -6.40 0.63 6.86
CA ILE A 86 -7.19 -0.61 6.99
C ILE A 86 -6.38 -1.75 7.64
#